data_AF-A0A1L8E941-F1
#
_entry.id   AF-A0A1L8E941-F1
#
_cell.length_a   1.000
_cell.length_b   1.000
_cell.length_c   1.000
_cell.angle_alpha   90.00
_cell.angle_beta   90.00
_cell.angle_gamma   90.00
#
_symmetry.space_group_name_H-M   'P 1'
#
loop_
_entity.id
_entity.type
_entity.pdbx_description
1 polymer ?
#
loop_
_entity_poly.entity_id
_entity_poly.type
_entity_poly.pdbx_seq_one_letter_code
_entity_poly.pdbx_strand_id
1 'polypeptide(L)'
;QKKQKQKNSAAFTRRSNAPIQAKKSKFNENQKIKQAISKNLNKSMESEMRSRATEGQIKLSKAQEAVAKHNKSVVPSTAKSS
;
A
#
# COMPACT_ATOMS: atom_id res chain seq x y z
N GLN A 1 -52.94 -10.42 41.38
CA GLN A 1 -52.37 -11.31 40.34
C GLN A 1 -51.41 -10.50 39.45
N LYS A 2 -50.33 -11.14 39.01
CA LYS A 2 -49.18 -10.59 38.26
C LYS A 2 -49.51 -10.25 36.78
N LYS A 3 -48.63 -9.41 36.19
CA LYS A 3 -48.24 -9.27 34.75
C LYS A 3 -49.14 -8.34 33.89
N GLN A 4 -48.64 -7.48 33.00
CA GLN A 4 -47.31 -7.34 32.39
C GLN A 4 -47.17 -5.96 31.71
N LYS A 5 -46.02 -5.29 31.86
CA LYS A 5 -45.58 -4.22 30.94
C LYS A 5 -45.43 -4.82 29.55
N GLN A 6 -46.24 -4.40 28.59
CA GLN A 6 -46.02 -4.71 27.18
C GLN A 6 -44.83 -3.87 26.68
N LYS A 7 -43.61 -4.36 26.97
CA LYS A 7 -42.45 -4.05 26.14
C LYS A 7 -42.64 -4.85 24.88
N ASN A 8 -42.91 -4.18 23.76
CA ASN A 8 -42.52 -4.56 22.39
C ASN A 8 -43.26 -3.64 21.41
N SER A 9 -42.85 -2.38 21.35
CA SER A 9 -43.08 -1.52 20.17
C SER A 9 -42.22 -2.02 19.00
N ALA A 10 -42.39 -3.29 18.61
CA ALA A 10 -41.86 -3.78 17.35
C ALA A 10 -42.75 -3.19 16.23
N ALA A 11 -42.56 -1.90 15.97
CA ALA A 11 -43.23 -1.12 14.92
C ALA A 11 -42.74 -1.50 13.51
N PHE A 12 -42.32 -2.76 13.31
CA PHE A 12 -41.97 -3.32 12.02
C PHE A 12 -42.36 -4.79 11.99
N THR A 13 -43.58 -5.06 11.53
CA THR A 13 -43.96 -6.36 10.98
C THR A 13 -43.15 -6.56 9.70
N ARG A 14 -41.98 -7.20 9.82
CA ARG A 14 -41.23 -7.66 8.64
C ARG A 14 -42.12 -8.64 7.89
N ARG A 15 -42.46 -8.31 6.63
CA ARG A 15 -43.21 -9.21 5.74
C ARG A 15 -42.42 -10.51 5.60
N SER A 16 -43.07 -11.66 5.72
CA SER A 16 -42.46 -12.99 5.54
C SER A 16 -41.76 -13.15 4.18
N ASN A 17 -42.24 -12.42 3.16
CA ASN A 17 -41.70 -12.41 1.80
C ASN A 17 -40.74 -11.24 1.51
N ALA A 18 -40.32 -10.48 2.53
CA ALA A 18 -39.31 -9.43 2.31
C ALA A 18 -37.96 -10.07 1.92
N PRO A 19 -37.25 -9.53 0.92
CA PRO A 19 -35.91 -10.02 0.57
C PRO A 19 -35.03 -10.08 1.81
N ILE A 20 -34.53 -11.28 2.13
CA ILE A 20 -33.66 -11.50 3.28
C ILE A 20 -32.39 -10.72 3.05
N GLN A 21 -32.20 -9.64 3.82
CA GLN A 21 -30.96 -8.88 3.81
C GLN A 21 -29.81 -9.85 4.06
N ALA A 22 -28.88 -9.92 3.12
CA ALA A 22 -27.81 -10.89 3.17
C ALA A 22 -27.02 -10.67 4.47
N LYS A 23 -26.81 -11.73 5.27
CA LYS A 23 -25.97 -11.72 6.49
C LYS A 23 -24.47 -11.56 6.17
N LYS A 24 -24.13 -10.83 5.10
CA LYS A 24 -22.79 -10.71 4.52
C LYS A 24 -22.05 -9.54 5.16
N SER A 25 -21.68 -9.70 6.43
CA SER A 25 -20.74 -8.78 7.09
C SER A 25 -19.64 -9.51 7.88
N LYS A 26 -19.35 -10.78 7.56
CA LYS A 26 -18.27 -11.51 8.23
C LYS A 26 -16.98 -11.64 7.41
N PHE A 27 -17.07 -11.59 6.08
CA PHE A 27 -15.91 -11.89 5.22
C PHE A 27 -15.11 -10.66 4.77
N ASN A 28 -15.59 -9.45 5.05
CA ASN A 28 -15.00 -8.23 4.48
C ASN A 28 -13.74 -7.77 5.23
N GLU A 29 -13.72 -7.91 6.56
CA GLU A 29 -12.63 -7.38 7.38
C GLU A 29 -11.34 -8.19 7.26
N ASN A 30 -11.43 -9.53 7.37
CA ASN A 30 -10.27 -10.41 7.14
C ASN A 30 -9.69 -10.26 5.73
N GLN A 31 -10.53 -10.09 4.71
CA GLN A 31 -10.08 -9.87 3.34
C GLN A 31 -9.38 -8.50 3.20
N LYS A 32 -9.92 -7.45 3.82
CA LYS A 32 -9.28 -6.12 3.86
C LYS A 32 -7.94 -6.14 4.59
N ILE A 33 -7.83 -6.86 5.71
CA ILE A 33 -6.58 -7.03 6.45
C ILE A 33 -5.54 -7.72 5.58
N LYS A 34 -5.89 -8.84 4.93
CA LYS A 34 -5.00 -9.54 3.98
C LYS A 34 -4.55 -8.61 2.85
N GLN A 35 -5.46 -7.85 2.26
CA GLN A 35 -5.12 -6.89 1.19
C GLN A 35 -4.18 -5.78 1.68
N ALA A 36 -4.39 -5.24 2.88
CA ALA A 36 -3.52 -4.21 3.45
C ALA A 36 -2.11 -4.75 3.70
N ILE A 37 -2.01 -5.95 4.29
CA ILE A 37 -0.72 -6.61 4.54
C ILE A 37 0.01 -6.88 3.22
N SER A 38 -0.64 -7.50 2.24
CA SER A 38 -0.02 -7.79 0.94
C SER A 38 0.44 -6.53 0.21
N LYS A 39 -0.37 -5.46 0.20
CA LYS A 39 0.02 -4.17 -0.40
C LYS A 39 1.23 -3.56 0.30
N ASN A 40 1.27 -3.61 1.63
CA ASN A 40 2.37 -3.01 2.40
C ASN A 40 3.67 -3.80 2.28
N LEU A 41 3.60 -5.13 2.27
CA LEU A 41 4.78 -5.98 2.05
C LEU A 41 5.37 -5.75 0.65
N ASN A 42 4.52 -5.63 -0.37
CA ASN A 42 4.97 -5.31 -1.73
C ASN A 42 5.62 -3.92 -1.82
N LYS A 43 5.06 -2.90 -1.15
CA LYS A 43 5.66 -1.56 -1.11
C LYS A 43 7.01 -1.55 -0.39
N SER A 44 7.13 -2.27 0.72
CA SER A 44 8.39 -2.36 1.47
C SER A 44 9.47 -3.03 0.63
N MET A 45 9.15 -4.17 0.01
CA MET A 45 10.06 -4.89 -0.89
C MET A 45 10.43 -4.04 -2.10
N GLU A 46 9.47 -3.36 -2.72
CA GLU A 46 9.75 -2.48 -3.86
C GLU A 46 10.65 -1.31 -3.46
N SER A 47 10.42 -0.71 -2.30
CA SER A 47 11.29 0.34 -1.76
C SER A 47 12.70 -0.17 -1.53
N GLU A 48 12.85 -1.39 -1.01
CA GLU A 48 14.14 -2.03 -0.80
C GLU A 48 14.85 -2.34 -2.14
N MET A 49 14.14 -2.93 -3.11
CA MET A 49 14.70 -3.18 -4.44
C MET A 49 15.11 -1.90 -5.14
N ARG A 50 14.26 -0.85 -5.09
CA ARG A 50 14.61 0.47 -5.63
C ARG A 50 15.80 1.06 -4.89
N SER A 51 15.83 1.00 -3.56
CA SER A 51 16.95 1.51 -2.74
C SER A 51 18.26 0.84 -3.14
N ARG A 52 18.28 -0.51 -3.18
CA ARG A 52 19.44 -1.30 -3.59
C ARG A 52 19.87 -1.01 -5.04
N ALA A 53 18.91 -0.84 -5.95
CA ALA A 53 19.20 -0.45 -7.33
C ALA A 53 19.76 0.98 -7.44
N THR A 54 19.31 1.90 -6.59
CA THR A 54 19.78 3.29 -6.53
C THR A 54 20.99 3.52 -5.63
N GLU A 55 21.37 2.57 -4.78
CA GLU A 55 22.54 2.67 -3.88
C GLU A 55 23.85 2.81 -4.68
N GLY A 56 23.86 2.45 -5.96
CA GLY A 56 24.95 2.77 -6.90
C GLY A 56 24.72 4.00 -7.79
N GLN A 57 23.54 4.61 -7.75
CA GLN A 57 23.10 5.71 -8.61
C GLN A 57 22.88 6.96 -7.75
N ILE A 58 23.98 7.64 -7.41
CA ILE A 58 23.94 8.94 -6.73
C ILE A 58 23.12 9.90 -7.60
N LYS A 59 22.02 10.43 -7.06
CA LYS A 59 21.25 11.51 -7.69
C LYS A 59 22.04 12.82 -7.58
N LEU A 60 23.02 12.97 -8.47
CA LEU A 60 23.80 14.20 -8.59
C LEU A 60 22.89 15.35 -9.03
N SER A 61 23.07 16.53 -8.47
CA SER A 61 22.46 17.74 -9.03
C SER A 61 22.98 17.95 -10.47
N LYS A 62 22.24 18.69 -11.31
CA LYS A 62 22.64 18.91 -12.72
C LYS A 62 24.08 19.44 -12.86
N ALA A 63 24.52 20.28 -11.92
CA ALA A 63 25.89 20.78 -11.85
C ALA A 63 26.88 19.69 -11.48
N GLN A 64 26.56 18.86 -10.48
CA GLN A 64 27.41 17.74 -10.06
C GLN A 64 27.49 16.65 -11.15
N GLU A 65 26.41 16.43 -11.91
CA GLU A 65 26.36 15.50 -13.02
C GLU A 65 27.23 15.98 -14.19
N ALA A 66 27.25 17.29 -14.46
CA ALA A 66 28.14 17.89 -15.47
C ALA A 66 29.62 17.75 -15.08
N VAL A 67 29.97 18.00 -13.81
CA VAL A 67 31.33 17.81 -13.29
C VAL A 67 31.75 16.33 -13.34
N ALA A 68 30.87 15.40 -12.96
CA ALA A 68 31.16 13.97 -13.03
C ALA A 68 31.39 13.50 -14.48
N LYS A 69 30.60 13.99 -15.43
CA LYS A 69 30.78 13.72 -16.87
C LYS A 69 32.11 14.27 -17.39
N HIS A 70 32.43 15.52 -17.05
CA HIS A 70 33.70 16.15 -17.43
C HIS A 70 34.90 15.39 -16.87
N ASN A 71 34.87 15.03 -15.58
CA ASN A 71 35.94 14.26 -14.96
C ASN A 71 36.08 12.89 -15.65
N LYS A 72 34.96 12.19 -15.89
CA LYS A 72 34.95 10.89 -16.60
C LYS A 72 35.46 10.96 -18.05
N SER A 73 35.41 12.12 -18.72
CA SER A 73 36.03 12.31 -20.04
C SER A 73 37.52 12.68 -19.98
N VAL A 74 37.97 13.30 -18.89
CA VAL A 74 39.37 13.71 -18.72
C VAL A 74 40.26 12.53 -18.32
N VAL A 75 39.85 11.70 -17.34
CA VAL A 75 40.65 10.54 -16.89
C VAL A 75 40.96 9.46 -17.95
N PRO A 76 40.06 9.07 -18.89
CA PRO A 76 40.39 8.07 -19.91
C PRO A 76 41.39 8.59 -20.96
N SER A 77 41.62 9.90 -21.03
CA SER A 77 42.61 10.50 -21.93
C SER A 77 44.02 10.58 -21.32
N THR A 78 44.14 10.66 -20.00
CA THR A 78 45.43 10.80 -19.31
C THR A 78 46.02 9.49 -18.78
N ALA A 79 45.25 8.40 -18.74
CA ALA A 79 45.73 7.07 -18.34
C ALA A 79 46.22 6.19 -19.52
N LYS A 80 46.21 6.70 -20.76
CA LYS A 80 46.70 5.98 -21.96
C LYS A 80 47.99 6.56 -22.56
N SER A 81 48.65 7.49 -21.86
CA SER A 81 49.92 8.08 -22.30
C SER A 81 50.93 8.13 -21.14
N SER A 82 51.42 6.97 -20.73
CA SER A 82 52.67 6.81 -19.97
C SER A 82 53.12 5.36 -20.03
#